data_AF-A0A560WDP6-F1
#
_entry.id   AF-A0A560WDP6-F1
#
_cell.length_a   1.000
_cell.length_b   1.000
_cell.length_c   1.000
_cell.angle_alpha   90.00
_cell.angle_beta   90.00
_cell.angle_gamma   90.00
#
_symmetry.space_group_name_H-M   'P 1'
#
loop_
_entity.id
_entity.type
_entity.pdbx_description
1 polymer ?
#
loop_
_entity_poly.entity_id
_entity_poly.type
_entity_poly.pdbx_seq_one_letter_code
_entity_poly.pdbx_strand_id
1 'polypeptide(L)'
;MSRAEPAEFVVDRQVWTSYRPFLVLGSVGVVLGGLLAAVTGPLALPMGSWAAAYLVLVVGVGQIVLAGGQAFVGGSDLASWRVWSEVMAWNLGSGIVLVGGMPGIPVVVAVGGLVLLAALVIFATAVRGGGAAVGLYRFFTLFLAASVAVGVGLSAVRHG
;
A
#
# COMPACT_ATOMS: atom_id res chain seq x y z
N MET A 1 41.29 24.28 -1.15
CA MET A 1 39.86 24.38 -1.50
C MET A 1 39.47 23.12 -2.27
N SER A 2 38.91 22.13 -1.58
CA SER A 2 38.35 20.92 -2.19
C SER A 2 37.00 21.28 -2.81
N ARG A 3 36.85 21.15 -4.13
CA ARG A 3 35.53 21.23 -4.78
C ARG A 3 34.77 19.98 -4.35
N ALA A 4 33.75 20.16 -3.52
CA ALA A 4 32.73 19.13 -3.35
C ALA A 4 32.05 18.95 -4.71
N GLU A 5 32.25 17.80 -5.35
CA GLU A 5 31.46 17.42 -6.52
C GLU A 5 29.98 17.44 -6.11
N PRO A 6 29.08 18.04 -6.93
CA PRO A 6 27.66 17.98 -6.63
C PRO A 6 27.29 16.50 -6.56
N ALA A 7 26.77 16.06 -5.41
CA ALA A 7 26.27 14.71 -5.25
C ALA A 7 25.16 14.50 -6.28
N GLU A 8 25.53 13.96 -7.45
CA GLU A 8 24.59 13.62 -8.49
C GLU A 8 23.71 12.54 -7.85
N PHE A 9 22.45 12.88 -7.59
CA PHE A 9 21.45 11.96 -7.05
C PHE A 9 21.08 10.98 -8.17
N VAL A 10 22.05 10.15 -8.56
CA VAL A 10 21.87 9.10 -9.54
C VAL A 10 21.06 8.02 -8.84
N VAL A 11 19.74 8.09 -8.99
CA VAL A 11 18.87 6.99 -8.60
C VAL A 11 19.30 5.79 -9.43
N ASP A 12 19.73 4.73 -8.74
CA ASP A 12 20.18 3.52 -9.40
C ASP A 12 19.06 2.97 -10.30
N ARG A 13 19.41 2.58 -11.53
CA ARG A 13 18.45 2.10 -12.53
C ARG A 13 17.65 0.90 -12.00
N GLN A 14 18.28 0.10 -11.16
CA GLN A 14 17.69 -1.04 -10.47
C GLN A 14 16.57 -0.61 -9.50
N VAL A 15 16.84 0.40 -8.67
CA VAL A 15 15.86 1.00 -7.74
C VAL A 15 14.65 1.52 -8.50
N TRP A 16 14.87 2.23 -9.61
CA TRP A 16 13.79 2.74 -10.44
C TRP A 16 12.94 1.62 -11.06
N THR A 17 13.59 0.56 -11.55
CA THR A 17 12.89 -0.57 -12.20
C THR A 17 11.98 -1.31 -11.21
N SER A 18 12.43 -1.49 -9.97
CA SER A 18 11.64 -2.13 -8.91
C SER A 18 10.49 -1.25 -8.41
N TYR A 19 10.66 0.08 -8.39
CA TYR A 19 9.64 1.02 -7.92
C TYR A 19 8.51 1.29 -8.92
N ARG A 20 8.84 1.32 -10.22
CA ARG A 20 7.89 1.63 -11.31
C ARG A 20 6.54 0.90 -11.26
N PRO A 21 6.46 -0.43 -11.08
CA PRO A 21 5.16 -1.11 -11.08
C PRO A 21 4.25 -0.62 -9.95
N PHE A 22 4.80 -0.38 -8.76
CA PHE A 22 4.05 0.15 -7.62
C PHE A 22 3.60 1.59 -7.85
N LEU A 23 4.45 2.42 -8.45
CA LEU A 23 4.09 3.79 -8.79
C LEU A 23 2.93 3.84 -9.79
N VAL A 24 3.00 3.04 -10.85
CA VAL A 24 1.96 2.99 -11.88
C VAL A 24 0.64 2.49 -11.29
N LEU A 25 0.64 1.33 -10.63
CA LEU A 25 -0.58 0.75 -10.07
C LEU A 25 -1.15 1.62 -8.95
N GLY A 26 -0.30 2.25 -8.14
CA GLY A 26 -0.74 3.13 -7.07
C GLY A 26 -1.37 4.41 -7.64
N SER A 27 -0.76 4.99 -8.67
CA SER A 27 -1.33 6.15 -9.36
C SER A 27 -2.70 5.83 -9.98
N VAL A 28 -2.84 4.65 -10.58
CA VAL A 28 -4.14 4.15 -11.09
C VAL A 28 -5.16 4.05 -9.95
N GLY A 29 -4.79 3.50 -8.78
CA GLY A 29 -5.65 3.45 -7.60
C GLY A 29 -6.12 4.83 -7.14
N VAL A 30 -5.22 5.82 -7.08
CA VAL A 30 -5.58 7.21 -6.75
C VAL A 30 -6.57 7.79 -7.74
N VAL A 31 -6.33 7.63 -9.04
CA VAL A 31 -7.21 8.14 -10.09
C VAL A 31 -8.57 7.47 -10.03
N LEU A 32 -8.63 6.14 -9.92
CA LEU A 32 -9.89 5.40 -9.81
C LEU A 32 -10.67 5.78 -8.56
N GLY A 33 -10.00 5.99 -7.42
CA GLY A 33 -10.64 6.47 -6.21
C GLY A 33 -11.21 7.88 -6.35
N GLY A 34 -10.48 8.80 -6.97
CA GLY A 34 -10.97 10.15 -7.27
C GLY A 34 -12.17 10.16 -8.22
N LEU A 35 -12.13 9.34 -9.28
CA LEU A 35 -13.26 9.14 -10.19
C LEU A 35 -14.47 8.55 -9.45
N LEU A 36 -14.25 7.55 -8.60
CA LEU A 36 -15.32 6.95 -7.80
C LEU A 36 -15.94 7.96 -6.85
N ALA A 37 -15.14 8.82 -6.20
CA ALA A 37 -15.63 9.90 -5.37
C ALA A 37 -16.51 10.88 -6.16
N ALA A 38 -16.09 11.25 -7.37
CA ALA A 38 -16.83 12.17 -8.23
C ALA A 38 -18.21 11.63 -8.64
N VAL A 39 -18.33 10.32 -8.89
CA VAL A 39 -19.60 9.69 -9.26
C VAL A 39 -20.45 9.26 -8.05
N THR A 40 -19.84 9.13 -6.86
CA THR A 40 -20.54 8.71 -5.62
C THR A 40 -21.67 9.66 -5.27
N GLY A 41 -21.43 10.98 -5.38
CA GLY A 41 -22.46 12.00 -5.10
C GLY A 41 -23.66 11.88 -6.05
N PRO A 42 -23.46 11.99 -7.38
CA PRO A 42 -24.54 11.87 -8.36
C PRO A 42 -25.30 10.53 -8.34
N LEU A 43 -24.63 9.42 -8.05
CA LEU A 43 -25.22 8.08 -8.06
C LEU A 43 -25.73 7.60 -6.69
N ALA A 44 -25.59 8.43 -5.64
CA ALA A 44 -25.96 8.11 -4.25
C ALA A 44 -25.45 6.74 -3.79
N LEU A 45 -24.21 6.38 -4.15
CA LEU A 45 -23.63 5.07 -3.86
C LEU A 45 -23.40 4.92 -2.34
N PRO A 46 -24.08 3.98 -1.65
CA PRO A 46 -24.02 3.89 -0.18
C PRO A 46 -22.61 3.66 0.36
N MET A 47 -21.78 2.92 -0.39
CA MET A 47 -20.39 2.60 -0.03
C MET A 47 -19.36 3.34 -0.89
N GLY A 48 -19.78 4.26 -1.75
CA GLY A 48 -18.91 4.89 -2.75
C GLY A 48 -17.80 5.73 -2.12
N SER A 49 -18.12 6.50 -1.06
CA SER A 49 -17.14 7.33 -0.36
C SER A 49 -16.07 6.49 0.35
N TRP A 50 -16.49 5.39 0.99
CA TRP A 50 -15.58 4.45 1.62
C TRP A 50 -14.66 3.78 0.60
N ALA A 51 -15.23 3.26 -0.49
CA ALA A 51 -14.46 2.59 -1.54
C ALA A 51 -13.49 3.56 -2.22
N ALA A 52 -13.91 4.81 -2.46
CA ALA A 52 -13.06 5.86 -3.00
C ALA A 52 -11.87 6.16 -2.07
N ALA A 53 -12.13 6.36 -0.77
CA ALA A 53 -11.06 6.59 0.20
C ALA A 53 -10.10 5.39 0.30
N TYR A 54 -10.62 4.17 0.25
CA TYR A 54 -9.81 2.95 0.26
C TYR A 54 -8.89 2.86 -0.96
N LEU A 55 -9.41 3.13 -2.15
CA LEU A 55 -8.63 3.17 -3.39
C LEU A 55 -7.54 4.24 -3.36
N VAL A 56 -7.84 5.45 -2.90
CA VAL A 56 -6.84 6.52 -2.81
C VAL A 56 -5.78 6.21 -1.77
N LEU A 57 -6.17 5.94 -0.53
CA LEU A 57 -5.25 5.91 0.60
C LEU A 57 -4.51 4.58 0.72
N VAL A 58 -5.20 3.45 0.52
CA VAL A 58 -4.59 2.12 0.72
C VAL A 58 -3.99 1.63 -0.59
N VAL A 59 -4.79 1.50 -1.65
CA VAL A 59 -4.31 0.97 -2.94
C VAL A 59 -3.33 1.94 -3.60
N GLY A 60 -3.60 3.24 -3.51
CA GLY A 60 -2.78 4.28 -4.11
C GLY A 60 -1.59 4.70 -3.26
N VAL A 61 -1.85 5.58 -2.30
CA VAL A 61 -0.82 6.23 -1.48
C VAL A 61 -0.02 5.22 -0.67
N GLY A 62 -0.69 4.26 -0.02
CA GLY A 62 -0.03 3.21 0.76
C GLY A 62 0.99 2.43 -0.07
N GLN A 63 0.61 1.98 -1.26
CA GLN A 63 1.50 1.25 -2.16
C GLN A 63 2.71 2.10 -2.59
N ILE A 64 2.48 3.36 -2.98
CA ILE A 64 3.55 4.29 -3.40
C ILE A 64 4.53 4.53 -2.25
N VAL A 65 4.03 4.77 -1.04
CA VAL A 65 4.87 5.05 0.14
C VAL A 65 5.66 3.83 0.57
N LEU A 66 5.04 2.64 0.58
CA LEU A 66 5.71 1.40 0.97
C LEU A 66 6.83 1.04 -0.01
N ALA A 67 6.54 1.03 -1.31
CA ALA A 67 7.53 0.73 -2.33
C ALA A 67 8.62 1.81 -2.43
N GLY A 68 8.24 3.09 -2.28
CA GLY A 68 9.19 4.20 -2.25
C GLY A 68 10.11 4.13 -1.03
N GLY A 69 9.57 3.76 0.14
CA GLY A 69 10.36 3.52 1.35
C GLY A 69 11.40 2.43 1.14
N GLN A 70 11.05 1.31 0.51
CA GLN A 70 12.01 0.25 0.18
C GLN A 70 13.07 0.73 -0.82
N ALA A 71 12.63 1.41 -1.88
CA ALA A 71 13.48 1.88 -2.97
C ALA A 71 14.53 2.89 -2.50
N PHE A 72 14.11 3.90 -1.74
CA PHE A 72 14.94 5.06 -1.40
C PHE A 72 15.52 5.03 0.01
N VAL A 73 14.87 4.36 0.98
CA VAL A 73 15.35 4.25 2.37
C VAL A 73 16.05 2.91 2.60
N GLY A 74 15.58 1.84 1.97
CA GLY A 74 16.14 0.50 2.12
C GLY A 74 17.37 0.22 1.27
N GLY A 75 17.60 0.99 0.19
CA GLY A 75 18.66 0.72 -0.79
C GLY A 75 18.39 -0.60 -1.52
N SER A 76 17.47 -0.60 -2.49
CA SER A 76 16.85 -1.85 -2.96
C SER A 76 17.64 -2.57 -4.07
N ASP A 77 18.44 -3.57 -3.69
CA ASP A 77 18.75 -4.75 -4.52
C ASP A 77 17.67 -5.83 -4.33
N LEU A 78 16.40 -5.45 -4.51
CA LEU A 78 15.30 -6.40 -4.42
C LEU A 78 15.21 -7.23 -5.70
N ALA A 79 15.28 -8.56 -5.54
CA ALA A 79 15.08 -9.49 -6.64
C ALA A 79 13.68 -9.30 -7.27
N SER A 80 13.60 -9.34 -8.60
CA SER A 80 12.35 -9.04 -9.34
C SER A 80 11.17 -9.93 -8.93
N TRP A 81 11.43 -11.19 -8.56
CA TRP A 81 10.36 -12.09 -8.09
C TRP A 81 9.70 -11.56 -6.82
N ARG A 82 10.47 -10.97 -5.90
CA ARG A 82 9.96 -10.43 -4.64
C ARG A 82 9.12 -9.18 -4.87
N VAL A 83 9.58 -8.30 -5.77
CA VAL A 83 8.80 -7.12 -6.21
C VAL A 83 7.43 -7.56 -6.73
N TRP A 84 7.39 -8.55 -7.63
CA TRP A 84 6.12 -9.05 -8.16
C TRP A 84 5.26 -9.74 -7.11
N SER A 85 5.85 -10.49 -6.16
CA SER A 85 5.10 -11.06 -5.04
C SER A 85 4.46 -9.98 -4.16
N GLU A 86 5.19 -8.90 -3.86
CA GLU A 86 4.68 -7.76 -3.08
C GLU A 86 3.55 -7.04 -3.82
N VAL A 87 3.72 -6.76 -5.12
CA VAL A 87 2.67 -6.16 -5.97
C VAL A 87 1.42 -7.04 -5.98
N MET A 88 1.57 -8.35 -6.25
CA MET A 88 0.44 -9.26 -6.35
C MET A 88 -0.27 -9.42 -5.01
N ALA A 89 0.47 -9.64 -3.92
CA ALA A 89 -0.12 -9.80 -2.59
C ALA A 89 -0.89 -8.55 -2.15
N TRP A 90 -0.30 -7.35 -2.36
CA TRP A 90 -0.95 -6.10 -2.01
C TRP A 90 -2.25 -5.89 -2.82
N ASN A 91 -2.17 -6.00 -4.14
CA ASN A 91 -3.33 -5.73 -5.00
C ASN A 91 -4.43 -6.79 -4.87
N LEU A 92 -4.08 -8.07 -4.73
CA LEU A 92 -5.05 -9.14 -4.48
C LEU A 92 -5.72 -8.96 -3.12
N GLY A 93 -4.94 -8.72 -2.05
CA GLY A 93 -5.48 -8.45 -0.72
C GLY A 93 -6.42 -7.26 -0.72
N SER A 94 -6.02 -6.16 -1.38
CA SER A 94 -6.86 -4.97 -1.53
C SER A 94 -8.14 -5.23 -2.33
N GLY A 95 -8.06 -5.97 -3.43
CA GLY A 95 -9.24 -6.34 -4.22
C GLY A 95 -10.22 -7.19 -3.41
N ILE A 96 -9.71 -8.16 -2.66
CA ILE A 96 -10.53 -9.00 -1.77
C ILE A 96 -11.22 -8.15 -0.69
N VAL A 97 -10.51 -7.22 -0.04
CA VAL A 97 -11.12 -6.31 0.96
C VAL A 97 -12.19 -5.41 0.32
N LEU A 98 -11.93 -4.87 -0.87
CA LEU A 98 -12.87 -4.01 -1.57
C LEU A 98 -14.18 -4.76 -1.90
N VAL A 99 -14.07 -6.00 -2.39
CA VAL A 99 -15.23 -6.87 -2.69
C VAL A 99 -15.93 -7.32 -1.41
N GLY A 100 -15.17 -7.75 -0.40
CA GLY A 100 -15.72 -8.21 0.88
C GLY A 100 -16.42 -7.12 1.69
N GLY A 101 -16.06 -5.85 1.46
CA GLY A 101 -16.71 -4.70 2.09
C GLY A 101 -18.19 -4.53 1.70
N MET A 102 -18.67 -5.28 0.71
CA MET A 102 -20.10 -5.32 0.39
C MET A 102 -20.90 -6.04 1.50
N PRO A 103 -22.14 -5.61 1.80
CA PRO A 103 -22.96 -6.22 2.85
C PRO A 103 -23.12 -7.74 2.64
N GLY A 104 -22.89 -8.51 3.71
CA GLY A 104 -23.18 -9.95 3.74
C GLY A 104 -21.99 -10.90 3.56
N ILE A 105 -20.74 -10.42 3.42
CA ILE A 105 -19.57 -11.30 3.22
C ILE A 105 -18.36 -10.98 4.14
N PRO A 106 -18.53 -10.96 5.48
CA PRO A 106 -17.46 -10.59 6.43
C PRO A 106 -16.24 -11.53 6.38
N VAL A 107 -16.43 -12.79 6.00
CA VAL A 107 -15.33 -13.76 5.83
C VAL A 107 -14.36 -13.33 4.72
N VAL A 108 -14.87 -12.73 3.64
CA VAL A 108 -14.02 -12.28 2.53
C VAL A 108 -13.15 -11.08 2.95
N VAL A 109 -13.68 -10.17 3.78
CA VAL A 109 -12.88 -9.08 4.37
C VAL A 109 -11.74 -9.61 5.23
N ALA A 110 -12.01 -10.64 6.05
CA ALA A 110 -11.00 -11.24 6.90
C ALA A 110 -9.85 -11.87 6.09
N VAL A 111 -10.19 -12.63 5.04
CA VAL A 111 -9.18 -13.22 4.13
C VAL A 111 -8.34 -12.13 3.46
N GLY A 112 -8.97 -11.08 2.94
CA GLY A 112 -8.27 -9.96 2.32
C GLY A 112 -7.35 -9.24 3.31
N GLY A 113 -7.82 -9.02 4.54
CA GLY A 113 -7.02 -8.43 5.61
C GLY A 113 -5.82 -9.27 5.99
N LEU A 114 -5.94 -10.60 6.08
CA LEU A 114 -4.80 -11.49 6.33
C LEU A 114 -3.76 -11.42 5.21
N VAL A 115 -4.20 -11.38 3.94
CA VAL A 115 -3.30 -11.21 2.79
C VAL A 115 -2.56 -9.87 2.86
N LEU A 116 -3.24 -8.79 3.24
CA LEU A 116 -2.62 -7.47 3.43
C LEU A 116 -1.61 -7.46 4.59
N LEU A 117 -1.93 -8.12 5.71
CA LEU A 117 -0.98 -8.25 6.82
C LEU A 117 0.27 -9.02 6.41
N ALA A 118 0.13 -10.10 5.63
CA ALA A 118 1.27 -10.82 5.08
C ALA A 118 2.12 -9.93 4.16
N ALA A 119 1.49 -9.14 3.29
CA ALA A 119 2.19 -8.16 2.45
C ALA A 119 2.95 -7.13 3.30
N LEU A 120 2.34 -6.59 4.35
CA LEU A 120 2.98 -5.62 5.26
C LEU A 120 4.19 -6.21 5.99
N VAL A 121 4.16 -7.49 6.36
CA VAL A 121 5.34 -8.18 6.93
C VAL A 121 6.47 -8.24 5.89
N ILE A 122 6.15 -8.55 4.63
CA ILE A 122 7.15 -8.57 3.56
C ILE A 122 7.74 -7.17 3.35
N PHE A 123 6.92 -6.12 3.33
CA PHE A 123 7.38 -4.73 3.27
C PHE A 123 8.24 -4.33 4.47
N ALA A 124 7.85 -4.70 5.69
CA ALA A 124 8.58 -4.36 6.91
C ALA A 124 9.99 -4.97 6.95
N THR A 125 10.17 -6.17 6.40
CA THR A 125 11.48 -6.86 6.39
C THR A 125 12.44 -6.36 5.31
N ALA A 126 11.94 -5.59 4.34
CA ALA A 126 12.75 -5.06 3.24
C ALA A 126 13.62 -3.86 3.64
N VAL A 127 13.18 -3.06 4.62
CA VAL A 127 13.95 -1.88 5.09
C VAL A 127 14.64 -2.21 6.41
N ARG A 128 15.98 -2.24 6.38
CA ARG A 128 16.83 -2.51 7.54
C ARG A 128 17.68 -1.28 7.87
N GLY A 129 18.08 -1.15 9.13
CA GLY A 129 18.89 -0.03 9.62
C GLY A 129 18.18 0.84 10.65
N GLY A 130 18.72 2.04 10.87
CA GLY A 130 18.22 3.03 11.83
C GLY A 130 18.23 4.44 11.25
N GLY A 131 17.50 5.35 11.91
CA GLY A 131 17.35 6.75 11.47
C GLY A 131 15.89 7.18 11.34
N ALA A 132 15.66 8.49 11.20
CA ALA A 132 14.32 9.07 11.20
C ALA A 132 13.45 8.55 10.04
N ALA A 133 14.02 8.40 8.83
CA ALA A 133 13.30 7.89 7.66
C ALA A 133 12.84 6.43 7.84
N VAL A 134 13.70 5.57 8.41
CA VAL A 134 13.36 4.18 8.75
C VAL A 134 12.29 4.14 9.84
N GLY A 135 12.40 5.02 10.84
CA GLY A 135 11.39 5.17 11.89
C GLY A 135 10.01 5.55 11.34
N LEU A 136 9.95 6.53 10.45
CA LEU A 136 8.72 6.97 9.79
C LEU A 136 8.12 5.86 8.92
N TYR A 137 8.94 5.16 8.13
CA TYR A 137 8.52 4.02 7.33
C TYR A 137 7.90 2.90 8.19
N ARG A 138 8.56 2.53 9.29
CA ARG A 138 8.06 1.52 10.23
C ARG A 138 6.78 1.98 10.92
N PHE A 139 6.71 3.23 11.35
CA PHE A 139 5.51 3.81 11.94
C PHE A 139 4.33 3.72 10.96
N PHE A 140 4.52 4.13 9.70
CA PHE A 140 3.49 4.06 8.66
C PHE A 140 3.06 2.61 8.39
N THR A 141 4.01 1.70 8.28
CA THR A 141 3.74 0.26 8.06
C THR A 141 2.96 -0.36 9.23
N LEU A 142 3.35 -0.05 10.47
CA LEU A 142 2.65 -0.51 11.68
C LEU A 142 1.26 0.12 11.81
N PHE A 143 1.13 1.39 11.47
CA PHE A 143 -0.14 2.10 11.45
C PHE A 143 -1.11 1.43 10.47
N LEU A 144 -0.66 1.12 9.25
CA LEU A 144 -1.45 0.37 8.27
C LEU A 144 -1.82 -1.02 8.79
N ALA A 145 -0.88 -1.75 9.40
CA ALA A 145 -1.14 -3.08 9.95
C ALA A 145 -2.21 -3.04 11.05
N ALA A 146 -2.08 -2.08 11.97
CA ALA A 146 -3.06 -1.86 13.04
C ALA A 146 -4.43 -1.47 12.45
N SER A 147 -4.47 -0.59 11.45
CA SER A 147 -5.70 -0.19 10.78
C SER A 147 -6.42 -1.37 10.12
N VAL A 148 -5.67 -2.23 9.40
CA VAL A 148 -6.22 -3.45 8.79
C VAL A 148 -6.75 -4.41 9.86
N ALA A 149 -5.98 -4.65 10.93
CA ALA A 149 -6.38 -5.54 12.01
C ALA A 149 -7.66 -5.06 12.71
N VAL A 150 -7.76 -3.75 12.99
CA VAL A 150 -8.97 -3.13 13.56
C VAL A 150 -10.15 -3.27 12.60
N GLY A 151 -9.96 -3.02 11.31
CA GLY A 151 -11.01 -3.17 10.29
C GLY A 151 -11.56 -4.60 10.22
N VAL A 152 -10.68 -5.60 10.23
CA VAL A 152 -11.06 -7.02 10.27
C VAL A 152 -11.79 -7.37 11.57
N GLY A 153 -11.28 -6.91 12.72
CA GLY A 153 -11.90 -7.14 14.03
C GLY A 153 -13.31 -6.54 14.12
N LEU A 154 -13.50 -5.30 13.67
CA LEU A 154 -14.80 -4.65 13.65
C LEU A 154 -15.79 -5.35 12.70
N SER A 155 -15.30 -5.87 11.57
CA SER A 155 -16.13 -6.65 10.64
C SER A 155 -16.63 -7.95 11.28
N ALA A 156 -15.78 -8.61 12.07
CA ALA A 156 -16.14 -9.84 12.78
C ALA A 156 -17.16 -9.58 13.92
N VAL A 157 -16.99 -8.51 14.71
CA VAL A 157 -17.90 -8.18 15.82
C VAL A 157 -19.28 -7.70 15.33
N ARG A 158 -19.38 -7.02 14.19
CA ARG A 158 -20.68 -6.56 13.65
C ARG A 158 -21.60 -7.68 13.17
N HIS A 159 -21.10 -8.91 12.99
CA HIS A 159 -21.85 -10.02 12.38
C HIS A 159 -21.81 -11.32 13.22
N GLY A 160 -21.20 -11.30 14.41
CA GLY A 160 -21.27 -12.37 15.41
C GLY A 160 -22.22 -12.00 16.53
#